data_AF-A0A965HX21-F1
#
_entry.id   AF-A0A965HX21-F1
#
_cell.length_a   1.000
_cell.length_b   1.000
_cell.length_c   1.000
_cell.angle_alpha   90.00
_cell.angle_beta   90.00
_cell.angle_gamma   90.00
#
_symmetry.space_group_name_H-M   'P 1'
#
loop_
_entity.id
_entity.type
_entity.pdbx_description
1 polymer ?
#
loop_
_entity_poly.entity_id
_entity_poly.type
_entity_poly.pdbx_seq_one_letter_code
_entity_poly.pdbx_strand_id
1 'polypeptide(L)'
;MGMFFKKSTISDNRIENSGRWPVRLTNFYLIDEYEFPATNFPENFFVQKGNFLHETDAGTQAVREGAVVVVNPGHRHTIKQPEEVVLTRLRYLPEWLTLEYEIIANSPNLLTLFFDQSWFRYPREDNLHV
;
A
#
# COMPACT_ATOMS: atom_id res chain seq x y z
N MET A 1 -4.07 33.28 -4.77
CA MET A 1 -4.33 32.09 -5.61
C MET A 1 -4.53 30.91 -4.68
N GLY A 2 -5.78 30.59 -4.35
CA GLY A 2 -6.09 29.48 -3.43
C GLY A 2 -6.07 28.16 -4.18
N MET A 3 -5.18 27.24 -3.79
CA MET A 3 -5.25 25.85 -4.23
C MET A 3 -6.47 25.20 -3.58
N PHE A 4 -7.51 24.93 -4.36
CA PHE A 4 -8.64 24.12 -3.95
C PHE A 4 -8.22 22.65 -3.92
N PHE A 5 -7.99 22.10 -2.73
CA PHE A 5 -7.91 20.65 -2.56
C PHE A 5 -9.33 20.07 -2.66
N LYS A 6 -9.62 19.45 -3.80
CA LYS A 6 -10.88 18.73 -4.03
C LYS A 6 -10.88 17.51 -3.10
N LYS A 7 -11.76 17.53 -2.09
CA LYS A 7 -12.04 16.36 -1.23
C LYS A 7 -12.46 15.21 -2.15
N SER A 8 -11.60 14.21 -2.33
CA SER A 8 -11.92 13.02 -3.12
C SER A 8 -13.09 12.29 -2.44
N THR A 9 -14.24 12.29 -3.09
CA THR A 9 -15.43 11.57 -2.63
C THR A 9 -15.17 10.07 -2.63
N ILE A 10 -15.69 9.37 -1.62
CA ILE A 10 -15.57 7.91 -1.41
C ILE A 10 -15.94 7.09 -2.66
N SER A 11 -16.77 7.65 -3.55
CA SER A 11 -17.18 7.04 -4.82
C SER A 11 -16.06 6.89 -5.85
N ASP A 12 -14.99 7.70 -5.82
CA ASP A 12 -13.87 7.61 -6.76
C ASP A 12 -12.87 6.49 -6.40
N ASN A 13 -13.03 5.86 -5.23
CA ASN A 13 -12.16 4.78 -4.76
C ASN A 13 -12.75 3.38 -4.98
N ARG A 14 -13.92 3.27 -5.62
CA ARG A 14 -14.51 1.98 -6.03
C ARG A 14 -13.82 1.48 -7.31
N ILE A 15 -12.51 1.35 -7.24
CA ILE A 15 -11.66 0.93 -8.36
C ILE A 15 -11.46 -0.57 -8.22
N GLU A 16 -12.11 -1.33 -9.11
CA GLU A 16 -11.92 -2.77 -9.25
C GLU A 16 -10.51 -3.03 -9.79
N ASN A 17 -9.73 -3.84 -9.07
CA ASN A 17 -8.50 -4.40 -9.60
C ASN A 17 -8.89 -5.32 -10.77
N SER A 18 -8.35 -5.06 -11.97
CA SER A 18 -8.58 -5.90 -13.14
C SER A 18 -7.27 -6.59 -13.52
N GLY A 19 -7.33 -7.82 -14.04
CA GLY A 19 -6.15 -8.57 -14.48
C GLY A 19 -5.29 -7.86 -15.54
N ARG A 20 -5.81 -6.82 -16.21
CA ARG A 20 -5.05 -5.99 -17.16
C ARG A 20 -4.10 -4.99 -16.47
N TRP A 21 -4.33 -4.67 -15.21
CA TRP A 21 -3.56 -3.70 -14.44
C TRP A 21 -3.23 -4.29 -13.08
N PRO A 22 -2.30 -5.26 -13.02
CA PRO A 22 -2.07 -6.06 -11.83
C PRO A 22 -1.50 -5.23 -10.67
N VAL A 23 -0.90 -4.07 -10.99
CA VAL A 23 -0.20 -3.16 -10.09
C VAL A 23 -0.84 -1.77 -10.25
N ARG A 24 -1.31 -1.17 -9.14
CA ARG A 24 -1.84 0.19 -9.11
C ARG A 24 -1.18 1.00 -8.00
N LEU A 25 -0.70 2.18 -8.36
CA LEU A 25 -0.11 3.15 -7.44
C LEU A 25 -1.11 4.28 -7.18
N THR A 26 -1.25 4.68 -5.92
CA THR A 26 -2.05 5.84 -5.51
C THR A 26 -1.23 6.68 -4.55
N ASN A 27 -1.09 7.97 -4.84
CA ASN A 27 -0.38 8.89 -3.96
C ASN A 27 -1.34 9.60 -3.01
N PHE A 28 -0.93 9.71 -1.75
CA PHE A 28 -1.63 10.42 -0.69
C PHE A 28 -0.74 11.52 -0.16
N TYR A 29 -1.33 12.70 0.01
CA TYR A 29 -0.73 13.85 0.67
C TYR A 29 -1.58 14.13 1.90
N LEU A 30 -1.10 13.69 3.06
CA LEU A 30 -1.88 13.73 4.29
C LEU A 30 -1.40 14.90 5.15
N ILE A 31 -2.30 15.85 5.36
CA ILE A 31 -2.12 17.01 6.24
C ILE A 31 -2.93 16.90 7.54
N ASP A 32 -3.94 16.02 7.53
CA ASP A 32 -4.84 15.74 8.64
C ASP A 32 -4.92 14.22 8.84
N GLU A 33 -5.42 13.80 10.00
CA GLU A 33 -5.66 12.39 10.27
C GLU A 33 -6.56 11.76 9.21
N TYR A 34 -6.23 10.52 8.83
CA TYR A 34 -6.93 9.81 7.77
C TYR A 34 -7.13 8.34 8.14
N GLU A 35 -8.40 7.92 8.21
CA GLU A 35 -8.78 6.51 8.33
C GLU A 35 -8.89 5.89 6.93
N PHE A 36 -8.13 4.81 6.72
CA PHE A 36 -8.30 3.94 5.58
C PHE A 36 -9.33 2.86 5.92
N PRO A 37 -10.41 2.72 5.11
CA PRO A 37 -11.39 1.68 5.33
C PRO A 37 -10.80 0.30 5.04
N ALA A 38 -11.34 -0.73 5.68
CA ALA A 38 -10.98 -2.12 5.39
C ALA A 38 -11.21 -2.45 3.91
N THR A 39 -10.22 -3.10 3.29
CA THR A 39 -10.28 -3.53 1.90
C THR A 39 -10.08 -5.04 1.78
N ASN A 40 -10.50 -5.62 0.65
CA ASN A 40 -10.32 -7.06 0.40
C ASN A 40 -8.90 -7.41 -0.07
N PHE A 41 -7.98 -6.46 -0.12
CA PHE A 41 -6.66 -6.64 -0.69
C PHE A 41 -5.58 -6.19 0.29
N PRO A 42 -4.37 -6.77 0.22
CA PRO A 42 -3.23 -6.25 0.94
C PRO A 42 -2.90 -4.85 0.44
N GLU A 43 -2.69 -3.93 1.36
CA GLU A 43 -2.29 -2.56 1.03
C GLU A 43 -0.84 -2.34 1.48
N ASN A 44 0.02 -2.00 0.52
CA ASN A 44 1.42 -1.68 0.79
C ASN A 44 1.61 -0.17 0.62
N PHE A 45 2.09 0.53 1.63
CA PHE A 45 2.35 1.97 1.57
C PHE A 45 3.85 2.22 1.70
N PHE A 46 4.40 2.95 0.73
CA PHE A 46 5.76 3.48 0.79
C PHE A 46 5.70 4.89 1.35
N VAL A 47 6.38 5.13 2.45
CA VAL A 47 6.46 6.45 3.08
C VAL A 47 7.54 7.25 2.38
N GLN A 48 7.15 8.09 1.43
CA GLN A 48 8.07 8.89 0.63
C GLN A 48 8.60 10.10 1.39
N LYS A 49 7.80 10.63 2.33
CA LYS A 49 8.15 11.77 3.16
C LYS A 49 7.32 11.78 4.43
N GLY A 50 7.87 12.37 5.49
CA GLY A 50 7.15 12.76 6.70
C GLY A 50 7.18 11.70 7.80
N ASN A 51 6.54 12.04 8.92
CA ASN A 51 6.40 11.18 10.08
C ASN A 51 4.94 11.13 10.54
N PHE A 52 4.51 10.01 11.10
CA PHE A 52 3.16 9.86 11.63
C PHE A 52 3.07 8.70 12.62
N LEU A 53 1.94 8.63 13.32
CA LEU A 53 1.55 7.45 14.09
C LEU A 53 0.59 6.61 13.25
N HIS A 54 0.96 5.35 13.01
CA HIS A 54 0.11 4.36 12.34
C HIS A 54 -0.64 3.56 13.40
N GLU A 55 -1.95 3.69 13.42
CA GLU A 55 -2.83 2.97 14.34
C GLU A 55 -3.54 1.83 13.63
N THR A 56 -3.50 0.66 14.27
CA THR A 56 -4.17 -0.58 13.85
C THR A 56 -4.79 -1.26 15.07
N ASP A 57 -5.56 -2.32 14.87
CA ASP A 57 -6.11 -3.13 15.98
C ASP A 57 -5.01 -3.73 16.88
N ALA A 58 -3.80 -3.95 16.35
CA ALA A 58 -2.66 -4.46 17.11
C ALA A 58 -1.96 -3.39 17.96
N GLY A 59 -2.26 -2.11 17.74
CA GLY A 59 -1.69 -0.99 18.45
C GLY A 59 -1.22 0.14 17.53
N THR A 60 -0.47 1.07 18.13
CA THR A 60 0.04 2.27 17.45
C THR A 60 1.55 2.22 17.33
N GLN A 61 2.07 2.52 16.14
CA GLN A 61 3.50 2.56 15.85
C GLN A 61 3.90 3.89 15.20
N ALA A 62 5.05 4.44 15.59
CA ALA A 62 5.63 5.58 14.90
C ALA A 62 6.28 5.14 13.58
N VAL A 63 5.94 5.84 12.50
CA VAL A 63 6.41 5.57 11.14
C VAL A 63 7.06 6.84 10.58
N ARG A 64 8.15 6.66 9.83
CA ARG A 64 8.95 7.73 9.25
C ARG A 64 9.25 7.46 7.78
N GLU A 65 9.76 8.48 7.10
CA GLU A 65 10.27 8.39 5.74
C GLU A 65 11.17 7.17 5.51
N GLY A 66 10.98 6.53 4.36
CA GLY A 66 11.68 5.31 3.95
C GLY A 66 11.07 4.02 4.48
N ALA A 67 10.09 4.09 5.39
CA ALA A 67 9.38 2.90 5.86
C ALA A 67 8.42 2.34 4.80
N VAL A 68 8.17 1.03 4.90
CA VAL A 68 7.07 0.35 4.20
C VAL A 68 6.08 -0.12 5.24
N VAL A 69 4.81 0.25 5.05
CA VAL A 69 3.70 -0.21 5.88
C VAL A 69 2.89 -1.20 5.08
N VAL A 70 2.66 -2.39 5.64
CA VAL A 70 1.83 -3.43 5.04
C VAL A 70 0.61 -3.63 5.92
N VAL A 71 -0.57 -3.52 5.33
CA VAL A 71 -1.85 -3.74 6.01
C VAL A 71 -2.54 -4.94 5.37
N ASN A 72 -2.91 -5.91 6.20
CA ASN A 72 -3.62 -7.10 5.76
C ASN A 72 -5.06 -6.76 5.34
N PRO A 73 -5.64 -7.54 4.39
CA PRO A 73 -7.05 -7.43 4.04
C PRO A 73 -7.96 -7.48 5.27
N GLY A 74 -9.10 -6.79 5.19
CA GLY A 74 -10.14 -6.80 6.22
C GLY A 74 -9.88 -5.85 7.39
N HIS A 75 -8.69 -5.26 7.51
CA HIS A 75 -8.34 -4.37 8.62
C HIS A 75 -8.49 -2.90 8.25
N ARG A 76 -9.06 -2.13 9.18
CA ARG A 76 -8.99 -0.66 9.16
C ARG A 76 -7.67 -0.22 9.75
N HIS A 77 -7.20 0.94 9.32
CA HIS A 77 -6.04 1.57 9.95
C HIS A 77 -6.11 3.09 9.79
N THR A 78 -5.48 3.80 10.72
CA THR A 78 -5.53 5.25 10.78
C THR A 78 -4.12 5.81 10.79
N ILE A 79 -3.93 6.90 10.04
CA ILE A 79 -2.75 7.74 10.13
C ILE A 79 -3.09 8.92 11.02
N LYS A 80 -2.40 9.01 12.15
CA LYS A 80 -2.58 10.06 13.17
C LYS A 80 -1.38 10.99 13.18
N GLN A 81 -1.65 12.25 13.51
CA GLN A 81 -0.63 13.31 13.62
C GLN A 81 0.35 13.35 12.43
N PRO A 82 -0.12 13.43 11.16
CA PRO A 82 0.78 13.45 10.03
C PRO A 82 1.55 14.76 9.95
N GLU A 83 2.88 14.66 9.83
CA GLU A 83 3.78 15.79 9.59
C GLU A 83 4.33 15.71 8.16
N GLU A 84 3.74 16.50 7.25
CA GLU A 84 4.11 16.57 5.83
C GLU A 84 4.15 15.21 5.10
N VAL A 85 3.17 14.35 5.40
CA VAL A 85 3.20 12.94 4.99
C VAL A 85 2.85 12.79 3.51
N VAL A 86 3.74 12.10 2.79
CA VAL A 86 3.51 11.65 1.42
C VAL A 86 3.64 10.13 1.36
N LEU A 87 2.58 9.47 0.92
CA LEU A 87 2.52 8.00 0.82
C LEU A 87 2.22 7.59 -0.60
N THR A 88 2.88 6.54 -1.06
CA THR A 88 2.45 5.81 -2.25
C THR A 88 1.88 4.48 -1.81
N ARG A 89 0.57 4.30 -1.98
CA ARG A 89 -0.05 3.00 -1.85
C ARG A 89 0.16 2.21 -3.14
N LEU A 90 0.75 1.03 -3.02
CA LEU A 90 0.62 -0.03 -4.01
C LEU A 90 -0.50 -1.00 -3.64
N ARG A 91 -1.41 -1.20 -4.59
CA ARG A 91 -2.31 -2.35 -4.64
C ARG A 91 -1.83 -3.30 -5.73
N TYR A 92 -1.62 -4.55 -5.35
CA TYR A 92 -1.28 -5.62 -6.28
C TYR A 92 -2.34 -6.72 -6.16
N LEU A 93 -2.80 -7.22 -7.31
CA LEU A 93 -3.73 -8.35 -7.40
C LEU A 93 -2.97 -9.58 -7.90
N PRO A 94 -2.40 -10.42 -7.03
CA PRO A 94 -2.13 -11.78 -7.40
C PRO A 94 -3.42 -12.57 -7.14
N GLU A 95 -4.23 -12.74 -8.17
CA GLU A 95 -5.42 -13.60 -8.13
C GLU A 95 -5.09 -15.01 -7.58
N TRP A 96 -3.85 -15.47 -7.78
CA TRP A 96 -3.30 -16.75 -7.30
C TRP A 96 -2.90 -16.79 -5.82
N LEU A 97 -2.73 -15.65 -5.14
CA LEU A 97 -2.34 -15.58 -3.72
C LEU A 97 -3.56 -15.60 -2.79
N THR A 98 -4.75 -15.32 -3.32
CA THR A 98 -5.97 -15.16 -2.52
C THR A 98 -6.38 -16.44 -1.78
N LEU A 99 -5.98 -17.61 -2.27
CA LEU A 99 -6.30 -18.90 -1.65
C LEU A 99 -5.41 -19.23 -0.44
N GLU A 100 -4.18 -18.72 -0.38
CA GLU A 100 -3.19 -19.06 0.65
C GLU A 100 -2.73 -17.82 1.45
N TYR A 101 -3.42 -16.69 1.27
CA TYR A 101 -2.99 -15.39 1.79
C TYR A 101 -2.76 -15.39 3.31
N GLU A 102 -3.62 -16.07 4.07
CA GLU A 102 -3.50 -16.12 5.53
C GLU A 102 -2.21 -16.84 5.99
N ILE A 103 -1.76 -17.86 5.26
CA ILE A 103 -0.52 -18.58 5.54
C ILE A 103 0.69 -17.69 5.24
N ILE A 104 0.63 -16.95 4.14
CA ILE A 104 1.69 -16.04 3.68
C ILE A 104 1.77 -14.81 4.59
N ALA A 105 0.63 -14.25 5.01
CA ALA A 105 0.54 -13.12 5.93
C ALA A 105 1.19 -13.41 7.29
N ASN A 106 1.07 -14.65 7.77
CA ASN A 106 1.70 -15.11 9.01
C ASN A 106 3.17 -15.53 8.83
N SER A 107 3.75 -15.34 7.65
CA SER A 107 5.11 -15.76 7.31
C SER A 107 5.94 -14.57 6.78
N PRO A 108 6.49 -13.72 7.67
CA PRO A 108 7.17 -12.47 7.28
C PRO A 108 8.27 -12.63 6.24
N ASN A 109 9.07 -13.71 6.34
CA ASN A 109 10.15 -13.99 5.41
C ASN A 109 9.66 -14.37 4.00
N LEU A 110 8.49 -15.03 3.89
CA LEU A 110 7.88 -15.39 2.61
C LEU A 110 7.31 -14.16 1.91
N LEU A 111 6.69 -13.24 2.67
CA LEU A 111 6.26 -11.93 2.15
C LEU A 111 7.43 -11.13 1.58
N THR A 112 8.54 -11.04 2.32
CA THR A 112 9.75 -10.34 1.84
C THR A 112 10.30 -10.97 0.57
N LEU A 113 10.39 -12.30 0.50
CA LEU A 113 10.91 -13.03 -0.65
C LEU A 113 9.98 -12.91 -1.88
N PHE A 114 8.67 -12.84 -1.66
CA PHE A 114 7.69 -12.55 -2.70
C PHE A 114 7.86 -11.14 -3.29
N PHE A 115 8.00 -10.12 -2.43
CA PHE A 115 8.24 -8.75 -2.90
C PHE A 115 9.58 -8.62 -3.61
N ASP A 116 10.62 -9.31 -3.14
CA ASP A 116 11.92 -9.39 -3.81
C ASP A 116 11.78 -9.91 -5.26
N GLN A 117 11.14 -11.08 -5.44
CA GLN A 117 10.99 -11.69 -6.76
C GLN A 117 10.02 -10.96 -7.69
N SER A 118 8.93 -10.41 -7.16
CA SER A 118 7.85 -9.83 -7.97
C SER A 118 8.08 -8.36 -8.32
N TRP A 119 8.81 -7.62 -7.47
CA TRP A 119 9.02 -6.19 -7.64
C TRP A 119 10.37 -5.87 -8.30
N PHE A 120 11.43 -6.61 -7.96
CA PHE A 120 12.78 -6.28 -8.40
C PHE A 120 13.23 -7.03 -9.65
N ARG A 121 12.45 -7.99 -10.15
CA ARG A 121 12.58 -8.43 -11.54
C ARG A 121 11.97 -7.39 -12.47
N TYR A 122 12.74 -6.33 -12.70
CA TYR A 122 12.64 -5.54 -13.92
C TYR A 122 12.60 -6.51 -15.12
N PRO A 123 11.70 -6.37 -16.10
CA PRO A 123 11.95 -6.97 -17.40
C PRO A 123 13.17 -6.21 -17.94
N ARG A 124 14.37 -6.76 -17.78
CA ARG A 124 15.46 -6.36 -18.65
C ARG A 124 15.00 -6.77 -20.03
N GLU A 125 14.67 -5.79 -20.86
CA GLU A 125 14.81 -5.94 -22.30
C GLU A 125 16.29 -6.22 -22.57
N ASP A 126 16.69 -7.47 -22.44
CA ASP A 126 17.91 -7.97 -23.03
C ASP A 126 17.56 -9.33 -23.62
N ASN A 127 17.55 -9.36 -24.95
CA ASN A 127 17.43 -10.55 -25.75
C ASN A 127 18.39 -11.63 -25.23
N LEU A 128 17.86 -12.64 -24.54
CA LEU A 128 18.57 -13.90 -24.39
C LEU A 128 18.45 -14.67 -25.71
N HIS A 129 19.36 -14.33 -26.63
CA HIS A 129 19.89 -15.34 -27.54
C HIS A 129 20.77 -16.28 -26.73
N VAL A 130 20.27 -17.49 -26.45
CA VAL A 130 20.97 -18.77 -26.69
C VAL A 130 19.91 -19.82 -27.01
#